data_AF-A0A438AH51-F1
#
_entry.id   AF-A0A438AH51-F1
#
_cell.length_a   1.000
_cell.length_b   1.000
_cell.length_c   1.000
_cell.angle_alpha   90.00
_cell.angle_beta   90.00
_cell.angle_gamma   90.00
#
_symmetry.space_group_name_H-M   'P 1'
#
loop_
_entity.id
_entity.type
_entity.pdbx_description
1 polymer ?
#
loop_
_entity_poly.entity_id
_entity_poly.type
_entity_poly.pdbx_seq_one_letter_code
_entity_poly.pdbx_strand_id
1 'polypeptide(L)'
;MPSRSILVAGAAAAALVLAGGVAWWALGPAGDDRFAGCGGAQVAGGAGAIGGPFELVSETGETVTSDDVIDAPTLVYFGYTFCPDVCPFDAARNAEAVDLLEERGHEVKPVFITIDPERDTPEVLAEYTDYLHPRMLGLTGSESQVQTAVEAYKVYRARREGADPDYYLMDHTAYTYLMLPGTGFVDFFRGAPSAERDGLTAEAMAEDVACYLDAAG
;
A
#
# COMPACT_ATOMS: atom_id res chain seq x y z
N MET A 1 26.45 -29.50 43.09
CA MET A 1 27.42 -28.65 42.36
C MET A 1 27.41 -29.10 40.91
N PRO A 2 26.93 -28.29 39.94
CA PRO A 2 26.96 -28.69 38.54
C PRO A 2 28.41 -28.93 38.12
N SER A 3 28.68 -30.02 37.39
CA SER A 3 30.04 -30.36 36.99
C SER A 3 30.59 -29.30 36.04
N ARG A 4 31.89 -29.02 36.12
CA ARG A 4 32.58 -28.01 35.28
C ARG A 4 32.30 -28.21 33.78
N SER A 5 32.06 -29.44 33.35
CA SER A 5 31.69 -29.77 31.97
C SER A 5 30.32 -29.23 31.54
N ILE A 6 29.33 -29.21 32.44
CA ILE A 6 27.99 -28.67 32.13
C ILE A 6 28.04 -27.14 32.00
N LEU A 7 28.84 -26.47 32.84
CA LEU A 7 29.03 -25.01 32.78
C LEU A 7 29.76 -24.56 31.51
N VAL A 8 30.79 -25.31 31.09
CA VAL A 8 31.55 -25.00 29.87
C VAL A 8 30.70 -25.24 28.62
N ALA A 9 29.92 -26.33 28.58
CA ALA A 9 29.01 -26.60 27.47
C ALA A 9 27.91 -25.53 27.33
N GLY A 10 27.35 -25.06 28.45
CA GLY A 10 26.35 -23.98 28.45
C GLY A 10 26.91 -22.64 27.94
N ALA A 11 28.13 -22.29 28.34
CA ALA A 11 28.78 -21.05 27.87
C ALA A 11 29.11 -21.11 26.37
N ALA A 12 29.56 -22.25 25.86
CA ALA A 12 29.83 -22.43 24.42
C ALA A 12 28.56 -22.34 23.57
N ALA A 13 27.45 -22.93 24.04
CA ALA A 13 26.16 -22.84 23.36
C ALA A 13 25.63 -21.39 23.32
N ALA A 14 25.73 -20.65 24.43
CA ALA A 14 25.32 -19.24 24.48
C ALA A 14 26.16 -18.36 23.54
N ALA A 15 27.48 -18.59 23.47
CA ALA A 15 28.36 -17.87 22.57
C ALA A 15 28.04 -18.14 21.08
N LEU A 16 27.68 -19.37 20.73
CA LEU A 16 27.27 -19.72 19.35
C LEU A 16 25.92 -19.09 18.98
N VAL A 17 24.95 -19.05 19.89
CA VAL A 17 23.66 -18.37 19.65
C VAL A 17 23.86 -16.87 19.49
N LEU A 18 24.69 -16.25 20.33
CA LEU A 18 25.01 -14.82 20.21
C LEU A 18 25.77 -14.52 18.92
N ALA A 19 26.78 -15.31 18.57
CA ALA A 19 27.53 -15.14 17.33
C ALA A 19 26.64 -15.35 16.10
N GLY A 20 25.74 -16.34 16.13
CA GLY A 20 24.75 -16.57 15.08
C GLY A 20 23.75 -15.41 14.95
N GLY A 21 23.27 -14.87 16.08
CA GLY A 21 22.39 -13.69 16.09
C GLY A 21 23.08 -12.43 15.57
N VAL A 22 24.34 -12.19 15.92
CA VAL A 22 25.13 -11.06 15.42
C VAL A 22 25.45 -11.24 13.93
N ALA A 23 25.81 -12.44 13.49
CA ALA A 23 26.04 -12.74 12.08
C ALA A 23 24.76 -12.58 11.26
N TRP A 24 23.60 -13.03 11.75
CA TRP A 24 22.32 -12.83 11.10
C TRP A 24 21.89 -11.36 11.08
N TRP A 25 22.21 -10.58 12.10
CA TRP A 25 21.93 -9.15 12.12
C TRP A 25 22.86 -8.36 11.17
N ALA A 26 24.12 -8.77 11.06
CA ALA A 26 25.12 -8.12 10.19
C ALA A 26 25.07 -8.59 8.72
N LEU A 27 24.61 -9.82 8.47
CA LEU A 27 24.59 -10.47 7.14
C LEU A 27 23.18 -10.89 6.70
N GLY A 28 22.15 -10.59 7.50
CA GLY A 28 20.76 -10.82 7.13
C GLY A 28 20.38 -9.98 5.92
N PRO A 29 19.29 -10.34 5.22
CA PRO A 29 18.88 -9.61 4.03
C PRO A 29 18.59 -8.15 4.42
N ALA A 30 19.45 -7.24 3.96
CA ALA A 30 19.10 -5.84 3.88
C ALA A 30 17.88 -5.75 2.95
N GLY A 31 16.89 -4.91 3.31
CA GLY A 31 15.90 -4.48 2.33
C GLY A 31 16.61 -3.96 1.08
N ASP A 32 15.96 -4.02 -0.07
CA ASP A 32 16.59 -3.73 -1.37
C ASP A 32 17.32 -2.37 -1.35
N ASP A 33 18.65 -2.41 -1.16
CA ASP A 33 19.51 -1.25 -0.87
C ASP A 33 19.52 -0.23 -2.02
N ARG A 34 19.01 -0.64 -3.19
CA ARG A 34 18.83 0.25 -4.34
C ARG A 34 17.89 1.43 -4.03
N PHE A 35 16.97 1.28 -3.08
CA PHE A 35 16.02 2.34 -2.70
C PHE A 35 16.47 3.18 -1.52
N ALA A 36 17.66 2.95 -0.95
CA ALA A 36 18.11 3.65 0.27
C ALA A 36 18.23 5.18 0.10
N GLY A 37 18.32 5.67 -1.14
CA GLY A 37 18.34 7.10 -1.48
C GLY A 37 16.96 7.74 -1.68
N CYS A 38 15.91 6.94 -1.79
CA CYS A 38 14.53 7.43 -1.93
C CYS A 38 13.89 7.51 -0.54
N GLY A 39 13.14 8.56 -0.25
CA GLY A 39 12.66 8.88 1.10
C GLY A 39 11.68 7.84 1.65
N GLY A 40 12.18 6.72 2.18
CA GLY A 40 11.34 5.57 2.51
C GLY A 40 10.66 5.62 3.87
N ALA A 41 9.35 5.32 3.87
CA ALA A 41 8.60 5.09 5.08
C ALA A 41 9.05 3.79 5.79
N GLN A 42 9.32 3.89 7.08
CA GLN A 42 9.70 2.74 7.91
C GLN A 42 8.46 1.94 8.32
N VAL A 43 8.37 0.70 7.84
CA VAL A 43 7.27 -0.22 8.19
C VAL A 43 7.72 -1.21 9.26
N ALA A 44 6.94 -1.32 10.33
CA ALA A 44 7.15 -2.34 11.35
C ALA A 44 6.96 -3.74 10.75
N GLY A 45 8.00 -4.59 10.83
CA GLY A 45 8.02 -5.90 10.18
C GLY A 45 8.62 -5.90 8.77
N GLY A 46 9.06 -4.75 8.27
CA GLY A 46 9.70 -4.60 6.96
C GLY A 46 8.70 -4.42 5.81
N ALA A 47 9.21 -4.04 4.64
CA ALA A 47 8.42 -3.75 3.44
C ALA A 47 7.52 -4.92 3.01
N GLY A 48 8.01 -6.16 3.11
CA GLY A 48 7.24 -7.36 2.76
C GLY A 48 6.06 -7.69 3.68
N ALA A 49 5.82 -6.89 4.73
CA ALA A 49 4.63 -7.02 5.58
C ALA A 49 3.38 -6.32 5.00
N ILE A 50 3.56 -5.48 3.97
CA ILE A 50 2.50 -4.76 3.26
C ILE A 50 2.31 -5.36 1.87
N GLY A 51 1.05 -5.60 1.52
CA GLY A 51 0.67 -6.28 0.30
C GLY A 51 0.53 -7.79 0.51
N GLY A 52 0.27 -8.50 -0.57
CA GLY A 52 -0.04 -9.91 -0.57
C GLY A 52 -1.11 -10.25 -1.61
N PRO A 53 -1.39 -11.54 -1.82
CA PRO A 53 -2.35 -11.96 -2.82
C PRO A 53 -3.76 -11.48 -2.44
N PHE A 54 -4.45 -10.93 -3.42
CA PHE A 54 -5.88 -10.70 -3.38
C PHE A 54 -6.51 -11.14 -4.71
N GLU A 55 -7.82 -11.37 -4.66
CA GLU A 55 -8.65 -11.57 -5.84
C GLU A 55 -9.86 -10.63 -5.70
N LEU A 56 -10.02 -9.73 -6.65
CA LEU A 56 -11.04 -8.68 -6.66
C LEU A 56 -11.77 -8.68 -8.01
N VAL A 57 -12.77 -7.82 -8.13
CA VAL A 57 -13.56 -7.58 -9.34
C VAL A 57 -13.28 -6.16 -9.81
N SER A 58 -12.88 -5.99 -11.06
CA SER A 58 -12.69 -4.68 -11.68
C SER A 58 -14.02 -3.98 -11.94
N GLU A 59 -13.96 -2.68 -12.19
CA GLU A 59 -15.07 -1.87 -12.67
C GLU A 59 -15.65 -2.34 -14.03
N THR A 60 -14.91 -3.16 -14.78
CA THR A 60 -15.39 -3.85 -16.01
C THR A 60 -16.13 -5.16 -15.72
N GLY A 61 -16.18 -5.59 -14.46
CA GLY A 61 -16.79 -6.85 -14.02
C GLY A 61 -15.87 -8.07 -14.14
N GLU A 62 -14.60 -7.88 -14.47
CA GLU A 62 -13.62 -8.96 -14.61
C GLU A 62 -12.98 -9.31 -13.26
N THR A 63 -12.77 -10.60 -12.99
CA THR A 63 -12.01 -11.02 -11.82
C THR A 63 -10.52 -10.84 -12.08
N VAL A 64 -9.84 -10.15 -11.17
CA VAL A 64 -8.41 -9.83 -11.27
C VAL A 64 -7.68 -10.19 -9.98
N THR A 65 -6.42 -10.58 -10.10
CA THR A 65 -5.53 -10.87 -8.97
C THR A 65 -4.58 -9.70 -8.70
N SER A 66 -3.87 -9.76 -7.57
CA SER A 66 -2.80 -8.79 -7.28
C SER A 66 -1.73 -8.72 -8.38
N ASP A 67 -1.44 -9.82 -9.06
CA ASP A 67 -0.40 -9.88 -10.10
C ASP A 67 -0.89 -9.24 -11.41
N ASP A 68 -2.18 -9.40 -11.74
CA ASP A 68 -2.81 -8.71 -12.87
C ASP A 68 -2.87 -7.19 -12.62
N VAL A 69 -3.07 -6.80 -11.35
CA VAL A 69 -3.18 -5.40 -10.93
C VAL A 69 -1.81 -4.74 -10.75
N ILE A 70 -0.75 -5.47 -10.40
CA ILE A 70 0.59 -4.92 -10.15
C ILE A 70 1.57 -5.44 -11.23
N ASP A 71 1.14 -5.32 -12.49
CA ASP A 71 1.92 -5.66 -13.69
C ASP A 71 2.87 -4.51 -14.14
N ALA A 72 2.61 -3.30 -13.66
CA ALA A 72 3.42 -2.09 -13.81
C ALA A 72 3.56 -1.37 -12.45
N PRO A 73 4.45 -0.37 -12.31
CA PRO A 73 4.46 0.47 -11.12
C PRO A 73 3.06 1.02 -10.82
N THR A 74 2.59 0.80 -9.61
CA THR A 74 1.18 0.99 -9.26
C THR A 74 1.04 1.78 -7.97
N LEU A 75 0.19 2.81 -7.98
CA LEU A 75 -0.25 3.55 -6.80
C LEU A 75 -1.59 2.98 -6.34
N VAL A 76 -1.58 2.17 -5.28
CA VAL A 76 -2.79 1.57 -4.71
C VAL A 76 -3.34 2.47 -3.61
N TYR A 77 -4.61 2.85 -3.71
CA TYR A 77 -5.32 3.62 -2.70
C TYR A 77 -6.58 2.88 -2.24
N PHE A 78 -6.81 2.84 -0.93
CA PHE A 78 -8.02 2.26 -0.34
C PHE A 78 -8.96 3.37 0.10
N GLY A 79 -10.18 3.39 -0.43
CA GLY A 79 -11.18 4.42 -0.14
C GLY A 79 -12.60 3.94 -0.40
N TYR A 80 -13.57 4.85 -0.44
CA TYR A 80 -14.93 4.54 -0.88
C TYR A 80 -15.57 5.76 -1.55
N THR A 81 -16.42 5.55 -2.54
CA THR A 81 -16.89 6.64 -3.43
C THR A 81 -17.79 7.65 -2.71
N PHE A 82 -18.52 7.22 -1.69
CA PHE A 82 -19.41 8.05 -0.87
C PHE A 82 -18.71 8.88 0.21
N CYS A 83 -17.37 8.91 0.24
CA CYS A 83 -16.63 9.68 1.23
C CYS A 83 -16.73 11.18 0.95
N PRO A 84 -17.29 12.00 1.87
CA PRO A 84 -17.44 13.44 1.67
C PRO A 84 -16.17 14.24 1.99
N ASP A 85 -15.06 13.57 2.32
CA ASP A 85 -13.88 14.19 2.92
C ASP A 85 -12.60 13.77 2.17
N VAL A 86 -11.72 12.98 2.79
CA VAL A 86 -10.32 12.82 2.34
C VAL A 86 -10.12 12.00 1.07
N CYS A 87 -11.02 11.04 0.77
CA CYS A 87 -10.87 10.14 -0.38
C CYS A 87 -10.79 10.86 -1.73
N PRO A 88 -11.71 11.77 -2.08
CA PRO A 88 -11.64 12.48 -3.35
C PRO A 88 -10.38 13.33 -3.48
N PHE A 89 -9.88 13.93 -2.39
CA PHE A 89 -8.63 14.71 -2.43
C PHE A 89 -7.40 13.82 -2.64
N ASP A 90 -7.31 12.70 -1.92
CA ASP A 90 -6.19 11.76 -2.05
C ASP A 90 -6.17 11.13 -3.44
N ALA A 91 -7.33 10.68 -3.95
CA ALA A 91 -7.44 10.04 -5.26
C ALA A 91 -7.15 11.03 -6.40
N ALA A 92 -7.62 12.28 -6.30
CA ALA A 92 -7.30 13.34 -7.26
C ALA A 92 -5.80 13.70 -7.24
N ARG A 93 -5.18 13.78 -6.06
CA ARG A 93 -3.72 13.98 -5.97
C ARG A 93 -2.96 12.84 -6.64
N ASN A 94 -3.39 11.59 -6.42
CA ASN A 94 -2.73 10.44 -7.03
C ASN A 94 -2.85 10.46 -8.56
N ALA A 95 -4.00 10.88 -9.09
CA ALA A 95 -4.20 11.12 -10.51
C ALA A 95 -3.24 12.19 -11.05
N GLU A 96 -3.16 13.35 -10.39
CA GLU A 96 -2.27 14.44 -10.79
C GLU A 96 -0.79 14.02 -10.73
N ALA A 97 -0.38 13.26 -9.70
CA ALA A 97 0.98 12.74 -9.61
C ALA A 97 1.30 11.78 -10.77
N VAL A 98 0.33 10.97 -11.21
CA VAL A 98 0.47 10.08 -12.37
C VAL A 98 0.68 10.88 -13.65
N ASP A 99 -0.07 11.97 -13.86
CA ASP A 99 0.13 12.85 -15.04
C ASP A 99 1.55 13.47 -15.04
N LEU A 100 2.00 13.97 -13.88
CA LEU A 100 3.35 14.55 -13.73
C LEU A 100 4.46 13.52 -13.96
N LEU A 101 4.23 12.26 -13.58
CA LEU A 101 5.16 11.15 -13.83
C LEU A 101 5.20 10.80 -15.32
N GLU A 102 4.06 10.78 -16.00
CA GLU A 102 3.99 10.55 -17.44
C GLU A 102 4.74 11.64 -18.23
N GLU A 103 4.60 12.92 -17.84
CA GLU A 103 5.37 14.01 -18.43
C GLU A 103 6.89 13.82 -18.30
N ARG A 104 7.33 13.08 -17.27
CA ARG A 104 8.74 12.72 -17.04
C ARG A 104 9.15 11.42 -17.73
N GLY A 105 8.23 10.74 -18.42
CA GLY A 105 8.48 9.47 -19.12
C GLY A 105 8.32 8.23 -18.24
N HIS A 106 7.66 8.34 -17.08
CA HIS A 106 7.33 7.21 -16.22
C HIS A 106 5.85 6.84 -16.36
N GLU A 107 5.58 5.58 -16.70
CA GLU A 107 4.21 5.05 -16.71
C GLU A 107 3.89 4.45 -15.33
N VAL A 108 2.86 4.99 -14.67
CA VAL A 108 2.39 4.53 -13.36
C VAL A 108 0.88 4.34 -13.41
N LYS A 109 0.39 3.23 -12.86
CA LYS A 109 -1.03 2.88 -12.83
C LYS A 109 -1.67 3.33 -11.50
N PRO A 110 -2.65 4.25 -11.51
CA PRO A 110 -3.45 4.53 -10.32
C PRO A 110 -4.51 3.44 -10.13
N VAL A 111 -4.62 2.89 -8.92
CA VAL A 111 -5.62 1.86 -8.57
C VAL A 111 -6.39 2.31 -7.33
N PHE A 112 -7.72 2.30 -7.44
CA PHE A 112 -8.63 2.58 -6.34
C PHE A 112 -9.33 1.28 -5.90
N ILE A 113 -9.07 0.83 -4.68
CA ILE A 113 -9.71 -0.34 -4.08
C ILE A 113 -10.76 0.13 -3.08
N THR A 114 -12.03 -0.24 -3.29
CA THR A 114 -13.06 0.11 -2.32
C THR A 114 -12.89 -0.64 -1.00
N ILE A 115 -13.22 0.03 0.10
CA ILE A 115 -13.40 -0.58 1.44
C ILE A 115 -14.88 -0.82 1.77
N ASP A 116 -15.79 -0.46 0.85
CA ASP A 116 -17.23 -0.46 1.05
C ASP A 116 -17.97 -1.08 -0.16
N PRO A 117 -17.79 -2.39 -0.37
CA PRO A 117 -18.35 -3.09 -1.53
C PRO A 117 -19.88 -3.15 -1.54
N GLU A 118 -20.56 -2.83 -0.43
CA GLU A 118 -22.01 -2.76 -0.36
C GLU A 118 -22.58 -1.62 -1.23
N ARG A 119 -21.83 -0.51 -1.36
CA ARG A 119 -22.25 0.68 -2.14
C ARG A 119 -21.44 0.90 -3.41
N ASP A 120 -20.17 0.51 -3.40
CA ASP A 120 -19.26 0.72 -4.52
C ASP A 120 -19.31 -0.49 -5.47
N THR A 121 -20.37 -0.54 -6.30
CA THR A 121 -20.49 -1.53 -7.39
C THR A 121 -19.51 -1.23 -8.52
N PRO A 122 -19.23 -2.19 -9.42
CA PRO A 122 -18.37 -1.94 -10.58
C PRO A 122 -18.78 -0.71 -11.40
N GLU A 123 -20.08 -0.50 -11.59
CA GLU A 123 -20.61 0.64 -12.34
C GLU A 123 -20.36 1.98 -11.63
N VAL A 124 -20.57 2.03 -10.31
CA VAL A 124 -20.29 3.24 -9.50
C VAL A 124 -18.80 3.56 -9.50
N LEU A 125 -17.95 2.52 -9.41
CA LEU A 125 -16.51 2.69 -9.48
C LEU A 125 -16.06 3.20 -10.84
N ALA A 126 -16.57 2.64 -11.94
CA ALA A 126 -16.24 3.11 -13.28
C ALA A 126 -16.55 4.60 -13.46
N GLU A 127 -17.73 5.06 -13.01
CA GLU A 127 -18.07 6.49 -13.07
C GLU A 127 -17.12 7.35 -12.23
N TYR A 128 -16.73 6.88 -11.06
CA TYR A 128 -15.85 7.60 -10.14
C TYR A 128 -14.41 7.68 -10.65
N THR A 129 -13.85 6.59 -11.16
CA THR A 129 -12.48 6.50 -11.66
C THR A 129 -12.33 7.22 -12.99
N ASP A 130 -13.29 7.10 -13.91
CA ASP A 130 -13.31 7.82 -15.20
C ASP A 130 -13.32 9.34 -14.99
N TYR A 131 -13.99 9.82 -13.94
CA TYR A 131 -13.98 11.24 -13.59
C TYR A 131 -12.60 11.73 -13.10
N LEU A 132 -11.85 10.87 -12.42
CA LEU A 132 -10.58 11.23 -11.81
C LEU A 132 -9.41 11.13 -12.79
N HIS A 133 -9.27 10.01 -13.51
CA HIS A 133 -8.16 9.79 -14.41
C HIS A 133 -8.41 8.61 -15.36
N PRO A 134 -8.15 8.73 -16.69
CA PRO A 134 -8.49 7.70 -17.68
C PRO A 134 -7.74 6.36 -17.55
N ARG A 135 -6.64 6.32 -16.79
CA ARG A 135 -5.92 5.07 -16.41
C ARG A 135 -6.29 4.52 -15.04
N MET A 136 -7.16 5.19 -14.28
CA MET A 136 -7.48 4.74 -12.93
C MET A 136 -8.35 3.50 -12.97
N LEU A 137 -7.89 2.43 -12.33
CA LEU A 137 -8.63 1.18 -12.24
C LEU A 137 -9.37 1.11 -10.90
N GLY A 138 -10.69 0.99 -10.95
CA GLY A 138 -11.54 0.73 -9.78
C GLY A 138 -11.68 -0.76 -9.51
N LEU A 139 -11.49 -1.17 -8.24
CA LEU A 139 -11.62 -2.55 -7.78
C LEU A 139 -12.61 -2.66 -6.60
N THR A 140 -13.48 -3.66 -6.69
CA THR A 140 -14.45 -4.07 -5.66
C THR A 140 -14.49 -5.60 -5.54
N GLY A 141 -15.52 -6.15 -4.92
CA GLY A 141 -15.72 -7.59 -4.81
C GLY A 141 -16.72 -7.94 -3.72
N SER A 142 -16.76 -9.21 -3.33
CA SER A 142 -17.48 -9.61 -2.12
C SER A 142 -16.81 -9.04 -0.86
N GLU A 143 -17.56 -8.92 0.23
CA GLU A 143 -17.04 -8.47 1.53
C GLU A 143 -15.77 -9.24 1.97
N SER A 144 -15.73 -10.55 1.71
CA SER A 144 -14.57 -11.39 2.01
C SER A 144 -13.35 -11.13 1.11
N GLN A 145 -13.58 -10.83 -0.17
CA GLN A 145 -12.51 -10.48 -1.11
C GLN A 145 -11.88 -9.14 -0.71
N VAL A 146 -12.72 -8.13 -0.45
CA VAL A 146 -12.27 -6.81 0.01
C VAL A 146 -11.60 -6.90 1.39
N GLN A 147 -12.10 -7.74 2.31
CA GLN A 147 -11.42 -7.98 3.59
C GLN A 147 -10.01 -8.56 3.42
N THR A 148 -9.83 -9.50 2.48
CA THR A 148 -8.53 -10.09 2.20
C THR A 148 -7.53 -9.03 1.70
N ALA A 149 -7.95 -8.17 0.76
CA ALA A 149 -7.11 -7.07 0.28
C ALA A 149 -6.76 -6.08 1.40
N VAL A 150 -7.74 -5.67 2.21
CA VAL A 150 -7.54 -4.76 3.34
C VAL A 150 -6.55 -5.31 4.37
N GLU A 151 -6.63 -6.61 4.69
CA GLU A 151 -5.70 -7.27 5.63
C GLU A 151 -4.28 -7.41 5.08
N ALA A 152 -4.14 -7.68 3.77
CA ALA A 152 -2.87 -7.76 3.08
C ALA A 152 -2.12 -6.41 3.16
N TYR A 153 -2.84 -5.29 2.98
CA TYR A 153 -2.26 -3.95 3.02
C TYR A 153 -2.25 -3.31 4.42
N LYS A 154 -2.68 -4.03 5.46
CA LYS A 154 -2.80 -3.55 6.85
C LYS A 154 -3.64 -2.27 6.95
N VAL A 155 -4.64 -2.15 6.08
CA VAL A 155 -5.59 -1.04 6.09
C VAL A 155 -6.57 -1.30 7.23
N TYR A 156 -6.75 -0.31 8.11
CA TYR A 156 -7.87 -0.32 9.04
C TYR A 156 -9.12 0.13 8.30
N ARG A 157 -10.27 -0.53 8.53
CA ARG A 157 -11.59 -0.02 8.14
C ARG A 157 -12.61 -0.26 9.24
N ALA A 158 -13.55 0.67 9.42
CA ALA A 158 -14.69 0.49 10.31
C ALA A 158 -15.88 1.35 9.86
N ARG A 159 -17.08 0.77 9.89
CA ARG A 159 -18.32 1.53 9.70
C ARG A 159 -18.61 2.35 10.94
N ARG A 160 -18.85 3.65 10.77
CA ARG A 160 -19.34 4.50 11.86
C ARG A 160 -20.81 4.18 12.12
N GLU A 161 -21.15 3.97 13.39
CA GLU A 161 -22.55 3.83 13.80
C GLU A 161 -23.29 5.16 13.58
N GLY A 162 -24.43 5.09 12.90
CA GLY A 162 -25.28 6.24 12.58
C GLY A 162 -26.75 5.95 12.87
N ALA A 163 -27.56 7.00 12.94
CA ALA A 163 -29.00 6.86 13.14
C ALA A 163 -29.73 6.27 11.91
N ASP A 164 -29.13 6.45 10.73
CA ASP A 164 -29.65 5.95 9.47
C ASP A 164 -28.69 4.86 8.93
N PRO A 165 -29.16 3.61 8.77
CA PRO A 165 -28.32 2.54 8.24
C PRO A 165 -27.91 2.79 6.78
N ASP A 166 -28.67 3.55 5.99
CA ASP A 166 -28.37 3.79 4.58
C ASP A 166 -27.38 4.97 4.40
N TYR A 167 -27.24 5.83 5.41
CA TYR A 167 -26.30 6.96 5.42
C TYR A 167 -25.22 6.77 6.49
N TYR A 168 -24.19 6.00 6.13
CA TYR A 168 -23.02 5.76 6.98
C TYR A 168 -21.71 6.24 6.35
N LEU A 169 -20.76 6.52 7.22
CA LEU A 169 -19.37 6.82 6.87
C LEU A 169 -18.47 5.67 7.27
N MET A 170 -17.38 5.51 6.56
CA MET A 170 -16.33 4.55 6.88
C MET A 170 -15.10 5.29 7.40
N ASP A 171 -14.61 4.89 8.57
CA ASP A 171 -13.25 5.21 9.01
C ASP A 171 -12.27 4.29 8.32
N HIS A 172 -11.16 4.82 7.79
CA HIS A 172 -10.11 3.98 7.23
C HIS A 172 -8.72 4.61 7.26
N THR A 173 -7.71 3.75 7.10
CA THR A 173 -6.35 4.21 6.77
C THR A 173 -6.35 4.80 5.36
N ALA A 174 -6.03 6.09 5.25
CA ALA A 174 -5.98 6.83 3.99
C ALA A 174 -4.52 7.07 3.56
N TYR A 175 -3.85 5.98 3.15
CA TYR A 175 -2.50 6.02 2.57
C TYR A 175 -2.55 5.54 1.12
N THR A 176 -1.64 6.07 0.30
CA THR A 176 -1.37 5.56 -1.04
C THR A 176 -0.11 4.72 -1.00
N TYR A 177 -0.16 3.50 -1.51
CA TYR A 177 0.94 2.53 -1.48
C TYR A 177 1.59 2.46 -2.86
N LEU A 178 2.91 2.63 -2.93
CA LEU A 178 3.68 2.39 -4.15
C LEU A 178 4.11 0.93 -4.20
N MET A 179 3.64 0.26 -5.26
CA MET A 179 3.91 -1.15 -5.53
C MET A 179 4.70 -1.25 -6.84
N LEU A 180 5.78 -2.02 -6.83
CA LEU A 180 6.56 -2.34 -8.03
C LEU A 180 6.40 -3.82 -8.40
N PRO A 181 6.26 -4.16 -9.70
CA PRO A 181 6.16 -5.55 -10.15
C PRO A 181 7.37 -6.38 -9.70
N GLY A 182 7.13 -7.58 -9.17
CA GLY A 182 8.17 -8.50 -8.69
C GLY A 182 8.84 -8.10 -7.37
N THR A 183 8.86 -6.82 -7.01
CA THR A 183 9.41 -6.31 -5.74
C THR A 183 8.33 -6.23 -4.65
N GLY A 184 7.10 -5.86 -5.02
CA GLY A 184 6.01 -5.59 -4.09
C GLY A 184 6.07 -4.16 -3.55
N PHE A 185 5.71 -3.99 -2.27
CA PHE A 185 5.65 -2.69 -1.61
C PHE A 185 7.03 -2.04 -1.47
N VAL A 186 7.15 -0.77 -1.84
CA VAL A 186 8.39 0.01 -1.67
C VAL A 186 8.21 1.29 -0.85
N ASP A 187 7.04 1.92 -0.86
CA ASP A 187 6.75 3.11 -0.02
C ASP A 187 5.25 3.39 0.15
N PHE A 188 4.90 4.26 1.11
CA PHE A 188 3.55 4.82 1.21
C PHE A 188 3.55 6.34 1.42
N PHE A 189 2.51 6.97 0.93
CA PHE A 189 2.30 8.41 1.03
C PHE A 189 1.06 8.70 1.86
N ARG A 190 1.23 9.58 2.84
CA ARG A 190 0.11 10.12 3.63
C ARG A 190 -0.70 11.07 2.73
N GLY A 191 -1.99 11.21 3.03
CA GLY A 191 -2.96 11.92 2.18
C GLY A 191 -2.57 13.34 1.70
N ALA A 192 -3.40 13.88 0.83
CA ALA A 192 -3.22 15.18 0.19
C ALA A 192 -3.29 16.35 1.20
N PRO A 193 -2.65 17.49 0.89
CA PRO A 193 -2.76 18.69 1.71
C PRO A 193 -4.20 19.20 1.70
N SER A 194 -4.69 19.64 2.85
CA SER A 194 -6.01 20.26 3.00
C SER A 194 -5.96 21.39 4.01
N ALA A 195 -7.05 22.13 4.18
CA ALA A 195 -7.14 23.19 5.20
C ALA A 195 -6.84 22.68 6.62
N GLU A 196 -7.11 21.39 6.88
CA GLU A 196 -7.01 20.77 8.21
C GLU A 196 -5.82 19.79 8.35
N ARG A 197 -5.06 19.53 7.27
CA ARG A 197 -3.99 18.51 7.26
C ARG A 197 -2.80 18.98 6.45
N ASP A 198 -1.63 18.95 7.09
CA ASP A 198 -0.35 18.91 6.39
C ASP A 198 -0.28 17.56 5.63
N GLY A 199 -0.27 17.63 4.30
CA GLY A 199 -0.25 16.47 3.41
C GLY A 199 0.87 16.58 2.37
N LEU A 200 0.98 15.59 1.50
CA LEU A 200 1.98 15.56 0.44
C LEU A 200 1.35 16.02 -0.87
N THR A 201 1.94 17.02 -1.55
CA THR A 201 1.44 17.48 -2.86
C THR A 201 1.65 16.43 -3.95
N ALA A 202 0.97 16.59 -5.09
CA ALA A 202 1.14 15.70 -6.24
C ALA A 202 2.57 15.76 -6.80
N GLU A 203 3.20 16.94 -6.83
CA GLU A 203 4.57 17.13 -7.32
C GLU A 203 5.61 16.44 -6.44
N ALA A 204 5.47 16.58 -5.12
CA ALA A 204 6.37 15.94 -4.17
C ALA A 204 6.22 14.41 -4.22
N MET A 205 4.97 13.93 -4.30
CA MET A 205 4.70 12.51 -4.56
C MET A 205 5.36 12.04 -5.87
N ALA A 206 5.20 12.78 -6.96
CA ALA A 206 5.79 12.42 -8.26
C ALA A 206 7.33 12.43 -8.23
N GLU A 207 7.95 13.34 -7.47
CA GLU A 207 9.40 13.34 -7.24
C GLU A 207 9.86 12.09 -6.48
N ASP A 208 9.20 11.76 -5.38
CA ASP A 208 9.51 10.57 -4.60
C ASP A 208 9.33 9.30 -5.43
N VAL A 209 8.18 9.15 -6.13
CA VAL A 209 7.90 8.00 -6.99
C VAL A 209 8.96 7.88 -8.09
N ALA A 210 9.31 8.97 -8.78
CA ALA A 210 10.33 8.95 -9.83
C ALA A 210 11.68 8.42 -9.32
N CYS A 211 12.10 8.79 -8.10
CA CYS A 211 13.32 8.22 -7.49
C CYS A 211 13.28 6.69 -7.43
N TYR A 212 12.15 6.12 -6.97
CA TYR A 212 12.00 4.66 -6.89
C TYR A 212 12.02 4.00 -8.26
N LEU A 213 11.40 4.63 -9.27
CA LEU A 213 11.37 4.09 -10.63
C LEU A 213 12.75 4.13 -11.30
N ASP A 214 13.48 5.24 -11.12
CA ASP A 214 14.86 5.40 -11.60
C ASP A 214 15.81 4.40 -10.95
N ALA A 215 15.62 4.09 -9.66
CA ALA A 215 16.41 3.10 -8.95
C ALA A 215 16.05 1.64 -9.29
N ALA A 216 14.85 1.40 -9.84
CA ALA A 216 14.38 0.07 -10.21
C ALA A 216 14.80 -0.37 -11.63
N GLY A 217 15.06 0.58 -12.53
CA GLY A 217 15.52 0.37 -13.91
C GLY A 217 17.02 0.09 -14.05
#